data_AF-A0A952B7T5-F1
#
_entry.id   AF-A0A952B7T5-F1
#
_cell.length_a   1.000
_cell.length_b   1.000
_cell.length_c   1.000
_cell.angle_alpha   90.00
_cell.angle_beta   90.00
_cell.angle_gamma   90.00
#
_symmetry.space_group_name_H-M   'P 1'
#
loop_
_entity.id
_entity.type
_entity.pdbx_description
1 polymer ?
#
loop_
_entity_poly.entity_id
_entity_poly.type
_entity_poly.pdbx_seq_one_letter_code
_entity_poly.pdbx_strand_id
1 'polypeptide(L)'
;MPADYMSRHRRRTHIAIFKLPVESAERISRICHTPLQYDPQGADCHCLEGVDISADATAGEILDAAIKFDECLVKFYRQVVEQPIDQEVKGLFESLIQWEEHDEIELKKIKAMDYF
;
A
#
# COMPACT_ATOMS: atom_id res chain seq x y z
N MET A 1 -0.05 4.28 -18.31
CA MET A 1 -0.47 2.88 -18.57
C MET A 1 -0.60 2.12 -17.25
N PRO A 2 -1.80 1.67 -16.85
CA PRO A 2 -2.08 1.02 -15.56
C PRO A 2 -1.23 -0.22 -15.25
N ALA A 3 -0.87 -1.00 -16.28
CA ALA A 3 0.01 -2.17 -16.15
C ALA A 3 1.42 -1.80 -15.65
N ASP A 4 1.89 -0.60 -15.99
CA ASP A 4 3.18 -0.07 -15.56
C ASP A 4 3.14 0.37 -14.09
N TYR A 5 2.00 0.91 -13.63
CA TYR A 5 1.76 1.18 -12.20
C TYR A 5 1.70 -0.12 -11.39
N MET A 6 0.88 -1.10 -11.78
CA MET A 6 0.81 -2.41 -11.10
C MET A 6 2.17 -3.13 -11.06
N SER A 7 2.94 -3.04 -12.15
CA SER A 7 4.28 -3.60 -12.22
C SER A 7 5.27 -2.86 -11.30
N ARG A 8 5.18 -1.53 -11.19
CA ARG A 8 5.99 -0.73 -10.26
C ARG A 8 5.62 -1.02 -8.82
N HIS A 9 4.33 -1.03 -8.49
CA HIS A 9 3.82 -1.33 -7.15
C HIS A 9 4.30 -2.72 -6.71
N ARG A 10 4.03 -3.77 -7.50
CA ARG A 10 4.50 -5.14 -7.22
C ARG A 10 6.02 -5.24 -7.12
N ARG A 11 6.76 -4.55 -7.98
CA ARG A 11 8.23 -4.52 -7.96
C ARG A 11 8.77 -3.79 -6.72
N ARG A 12 8.10 -2.75 -6.25
CA ARG A 12 8.48 -1.99 -5.04
C ARG A 12 8.20 -2.78 -3.77
N THR A 13 7.03 -3.42 -3.65
CA THR A 13 6.75 -4.36 -2.56
C THR A 13 7.77 -5.50 -2.55
N HIS A 14 8.10 -6.05 -3.73
CA HIS A 14 9.14 -7.07 -3.84
C HIS A 14 10.53 -6.52 -3.49
N ILE A 15 10.88 -5.30 -3.89
CA ILE A 15 12.17 -4.67 -3.53
C ILE A 15 12.24 -4.39 -2.03
N ALA A 16 11.16 -3.91 -1.43
CA ALA A 16 11.04 -3.66 0.00
C ALA A 16 11.28 -4.93 0.82
N ILE A 17 10.73 -6.06 0.36
CA ILE A 17 10.81 -7.34 1.05
C ILE A 17 12.12 -8.09 0.71
N PHE A 18 12.69 -7.95 -0.49
CA PHE A 18 13.81 -8.80 -0.94
C PHE A 18 15.14 -8.09 -1.22
N LYS A 19 15.20 -6.75 -1.35
CA LYS A 19 16.48 -6.01 -1.48
C LYS A 19 17.06 -5.56 -0.15
N LEU A 20 16.40 -5.91 0.95
CA LEU A 20 16.95 -5.74 2.27
C LEU A 20 18.20 -6.65 2.42
N PRO A 21 19.34 -6.15 2.94
CA PRO A 21 20.59 -6.92 3.11
C PRO A 21 20.37 -8.30 3.73
N VAL A 22 21.30 -9.26 3.61
CA VAL A 22 21.15 -10.61 4.23
C VAL A 22 20.80 -10.52 5.73
N GLU A 23 21.39 -9.56 6.46
CA GLU A 23 21.07 -9.24 7.86
C GLU A 23 19.62 -8.74 8.06
N SER A 24 19.07 -8.13 7.02
CA SER A 24 17.69 -7.64 6.97
C SER A 24 16.71 -8.69 6.45
N ALA A 25 17.13 -9.68 5.65
CA ALA A 25 16.29 -10.82 5.26
C ALA A 25 15.94 -11.71 6.46
N GLU A 26 16.89 -11.93 7.38
CA GLU A 26 16.61 -12.57 8.66
C GLU A 26 15.68 -11.72 9.54
N ARG A 27 15.85 -10.39 9.56
CA ARG A 27 14.92 -9.47 10.25
C ARG A 27 13.52 -9.50 9.66
N ILE A 28 13.37 -9.48 8.33
CA ILE A 28 12.09 -9.62 7.64
C ILE A 28 11.46 -10.96 7.97
N SER A 29 12.24 -12.04 7.91
CA SER A 29 11.76 -13.36 8.32
C SER A 29 11.23 -13.31 9.75
N ARG A 30 11.96 -12.72 10.70
CA ARG A 30 11.47 -12.53 12.07
C ARG A 30 10.18 -11.72 12.12
N ILE A 31 10.11 -10.56 11.46
CA ILE A 31 8.92 -9.70 11.38
C ILE A 31 7.71 -10.47 10.83
N CYS A 32 7.90 -11.24 9.74
CA CYS A 32 6.83 -12.04 9.13
C CYS A 32 6.36 -13.21 10.02
N HIS A 33 7.19 -13.68 10.95
CA HIS A 33 6.84 -14.73 11.90
C HIS A 33 6.41 -14.18 13.27
N THR A 34 6.45 -12.86 13.48
CA THR A 34 5.92 -12.22 14.69
C THR A 34 4.40 -12.21 14.63
N PRO A 35 3.70 -12.88 15.56
CA PRO A 35 2.25 -12.86 15.58
C PRO A 35 1.76 -11.45 15.91
N LEU A 36 1.00 -10.86 14.99
CA LEU A 36 0.34 -9.58 15.18
C LEU A 36 -1.09 -9.82 15.68
N GLN A 37 -1.38 -9.32 16.89
CA GLN A 37 -2.77 -9.22 17.36
C GLN A 37 -3.37 -7.95 16.77
N TYR A 38 -3.97 -8.09 15.60
CA TYR A 38 -4.72 -7.03 14.96
C TYR A 38 -6.11 -6.91 15.59
N ASP A 39 -6.35 -5.82 16.31
CA ASP A 39 -7.67 -5.41 16.77
C ASP A 39 -8.15 -4.24 15.89
N PRO A 40 -9.11 -4.47 14.97
CA PRO A 40 -9.69 -3.40 14.19
C PRO A 40 -10.49 -2.49 15.12
N GLN A 41 -9.91 -1.34 15.49
CA GLN A 41 -10.58 -0.31 16.27
C GLN A 41 -11.72 0.32 15.44
N GLY A 42 -12.85 -0.38 15.33
CA GLY A 42 -14.12 0.12 14.82
C GLY A 42 -14.17 0.53 13.34
N ALA A 43 -13.15 0.26 12.55
CA ALA A 43 -13.17 0.54 11.12
C ALA A 43 -13.25 -0.78 10.35
N ASP A 44 -14.47 -1.15 9.96
CA ASP A 44 -14.62 -1.97 8.77
C ASP A 44 -13.87 -1.25 7.62
N CYS A 45 -12.70 -1.73 7.25
CA CYS A 45 -11.99 -1.21 6.07
C CYS A 45 -12.71 -1.78 4.84
N HIS A 46 -13.90 -1.21 4.54
CA HIS A 46 -14.66 -1.40 3.29
C HIS A 46 -13.96 -0.75 2.08
N CYS A 47 -12.65 -0.65 2.18
CA CYS A 47 -11.71 0.05 1.36
C CYS A 47 -11.78 -0.37 -0.12
N LEU A 48 -12.05 -1.66 -0.33
CA LEU A 48 -12.26 -2.28 -1.64
C LEU A 48 -13.71 -2.71 -1.89
N GLU A 49 -14.61 -2.53 -0.93
CA GLU A 49 -16.01 -2.79 -1.18
C GLU A 49 -16.58 -1.74 -2.13
N GLY A 50 -17.25 -2.21 -3.17
CA GLY A 50 -17.85 -1.36 -4.19
C GLY A 50 -16.88 -0.78 -5.23
N VAL A 51 -15.64 -1.26 -5.32
CA VAL A 51 -14.76 -0.97 -6.46
C VAL A 51 -15.01 -2.01 -7.55
N ASP A 52 -16.05 -1.79 -8.34
CA ASP A 52 -16.32 -2.58 -9.55
C ASP A 52 -15.73 -1.85 -10.76
N ILE A 53 -14.62 -2.36 -11.29
CA ILE A 53 -13.96 -1.79 -12.46
C ILE A 53 -14.53 -2.50 -13.69
N SER A 54 -15.41 -1.81 -14.41
CA SER A 54 -15.95 -2.29 -15.68
C SER A 54 -14.85 -2.65 -16.67
N ALA A 55 -15.09 -3.64 -17.54
CA ALA A 55 -14.20 -3.95 -18.66
C ALA A 55 -14.01 -2.76 -19.62
N ASP A 56 -14.99 -1.85 -19.65
CA ASP A 56 -14.98 -0.62 -20.45
C ASP A 56 -14.52 0.61 -19.66
N ALA A 57 -13.95 0.42 -18.45
CA ALA A 57 -13.50 1.51 -17.61
C ALA A 57 -12.44 2.37 -18.33
N THR A 58 -12.65 3.68 -18.25
CA THR A 58 -11.71 4.67 -18.78
C THR A 58 -10.40 4.65 -17.98
N ALA A 59 -9.33 5.16 -18.58
CA ALA A 59 -8.05 5.30 -17.88
C ALA A 59 -8.19 6.11 -16.57
N GLY A 60 -9.06 7.13 -16.54
CA GLY A 60 -9.32 7.98 -15.39
C GLY A 60 -10.03 7.24 -14.26
N GLU A 61 -11.03 6.40 -14.59
CA GLU A 61 -11.71 5.55 -13.61
C GLU A 61 -10.77 4.49 -13.04
N ILE A 62 -9.86 3.94 -13.85
CA ILE A 62 -8.81 3.02 -13.38
C ILE A 62 -7.83 3.74 -12.45
N LEU A 63 -7.44 4.98 -12.77
CA LEU A 63 -6.59 5.80 -11.91
C LEU A 63 -7.29 6.15 -10.59
N ASP A 64 -8.59 6.42 -10.61
CA ASP A 64 -9.38 6.67 -9.40
C ASP A 64 -9.48 5.46 -8.49
N ALA A 65 -9.70 4.27 -9.06
CA ALA A 65 -9.67 3.04 -8.30
C ALA A 65 -8.29 2.77 -7.67
N ALA A 66 -7.20 3.05 -8.40
CA ALA A 66 -5.83 2.92 -7.89
C ALA A 66 -5.53 3.90 -6.76
N ILE A 67 -5.88 5.19 -6.91
CA ILE A 67 -5.72 6.20 -5.86
C ILE A 67 -6.49 5.79 -4.60
N LYS A 68 -7.75 5.37 -4.76
CA LYS A 68 -8.58 4.92 -3.63
C LYS A 68 -7.96 3.72 -2.92
N PHE A 69 -7.35 2.80 -3.68
CA PHE A 69 -6.66 1.64 -3.12
C PHE A 69 -5.44 2.07 -2.26
N ASP A 70 -4.59 2.96 -2.76
CA ASP A 70 -3.42 3.47 -2.03
C ASP A 70 -3.85 4.19 -0.74
N GLU A 71 -4.86 5.07 -0.81
CA GLU A 71 -5.44 5.76 0.36
C GLU A 71 -5.93 4.78 1.44
N CYS A 72 -6.49 3.64 1.00
CA CYS A 72 -6.96 2.61 1.90
C CYS A 72 -5.83 1.83 2.56
N LEU A 73 -4.77 1.50 1.82
CA LEU A 73 -3.58 0.87 2.37
C LEU A 73 -2.92 1.76 3.42
N VAL A 74 -2.79 3.06 3.14
CA VAL A 74 -2.29 4.05 4.11
C VAL A 74 -3.12 4.03 5.39
N LYS A 75 -4.45 4.05 5.29
CA LYS A 75 -5.34 4.01 6.45
C LYS A 75 -5.17 2.72 7.25
N PHE A 76 -5.13 1.57 6.57
CA PHE A 76 -4.92 0.27 7.22
C PHE A 76 -3.57 0.20 7.92
N TYR A 77 -2.48 0.58 7.26
CA TYR A 77 -1.14 0.54 7.84
C TYR A 77 -1.01 1.49 9.04
N ARG A 78 -1.63 2.67 9.02
CA ARG A 78 -1.65 3.57 10.18
C ARG A 78 -2.32 2.92 11.39
N GLN A 79 -3.41 2.18 11.20
CA GLN A 79 -4.06 1.45 12.29
C GLN A 79 -3.16 0.36 12.87
N VAL A 80 -2.39 -0.33 12.03
CA VAL A 80 -1.42 -1.33 12.51
C VAL A 80 -0.32 -0.66 13.35
N VAL A 81 0.17 0.51 12.93
CA VAL A 81 1.20 1.29 13.65
C VAL A 81 0.71 1.82 15.01
N GLU A 82 -0.60 2.02 15.17
CA GLU A 82 -1.24 2.43 16.43
C GLU A 82 -1.39 1.29 17.44
N GLN A 83 -1.24 0.03 17.02
CA GLN A 83 -1.32 -1.13 17.90
C GLN A 83 -0.03 -1.34 18.70
N PRO A 84 -0.10 -2.08 19.83
CA PRO A 84 1.08 -2.46 20.60
C PRO A 84 1.90 -3.51 19.82
N ILE A 85 2.72 -3.04 18.88
CA ILE A 85 3.58 -3.86 18.03
C ILE A 85 5.06 -3.59 18.30
N ASP A 86 5.92 -4.52 17.90
CA ASP A 86 7.37 -4.36 18.00
C ASP A 86 7.88 -3.21 17.12
N GLN A 87 8.94 -2.52 17.58
CA GLN A 87 9.49 -1.34 16.92
C GLN A 87 10.01 -1.63 15.50
N GLU A 88 10.52 -2.84 15.23
CA GLU A 88 10.96 -3.22 13.88
C GLU A 88 9.76 -3.41 12.95
N VAL A 89 8.68 -4.01 13.45
CA VAL A 89 7.43 -4.16 12.70
C VAL A 89 6.81 -2.80 12.42
N LYS A 90 6.82 -1.91 13.42
CA LYS A 90 6.36 -0.52 13.28
C LYS A 90 7.11 0.22 12.18
N GLY A 91 8.43 0.14 12.16
CA GLY A 91 9.26 0.78 11.14
C GLY A 91 8.98 0.27 9.72
N LEU A 92 8.66 -1.02 9.57
CA LEU A 92 8.22 -1.58 8.28
C LEU A 92 6.91 -0.93 7.81
N PHE A 93 5.89 -0.88 8.66
CA PHE A 93 4.60 -0.28 8.30
C PHE A 93 4.70 1.23 8.05
N GLU A 94 5.53 1.95 8.80
CA GLU A 94 5.84 3.37 8.53
C GLU A 94 6.49 3.56 7.14
N SER A 95 7.39 2.65 6.74
CA SER A 95 7.98 2.67 5.39
C SER A 95 6.94 2.40 4.30
N LEU A 96 6.04 1.45 4.53
CA LEU A 96 4.95 1.15 3.60
C LEU A 96 4.02 2.35 3.43
N ILE A 97 3.62 3.01 4.52
CA ILE A 97 2.80 4.24 4.48
C ILE A 97 3.42 5.30 3.58
N GLN A 98 4.72 5.60 3.76
CA GLN A 98 5.41 6.61 2.97
C GLN A 98 5.41 6.29 1.47
N TRP A 99 5.48 5.02 1.10
CA TRP A 99 5.47 4.61 -0.31
C TRP A 99 4.08 4.71 -0.92
N GLU A 100 3.04 4.28 -0.21
CA GLU A 100 1.67 4.40 -0.71
C GLU A 100 1.26 5.88 -0.85
N GLU A 101 1.62 6.74 0.11
CA GLU A 101 1.41 8.20 0.01
C GLU A 101 2.13 8.81 -1.20
N HIS A 102 3.36 8.36 -1.48
CA HIS A 102 4.10 8.80 -2.65
C HIS A 102 3.42 8.36 -3.96
N ASP A 103 2.96 7.12 -4.03
CA ASP A 103 2.31 6.58 -5.23
C ASP A 103 0.94 7.21 -5.47
N GLU A 104 0.17 7.48 -4.41
CA GLU A 104 -1.05 8.27 -4.44
C GLU A 104 -0.80 9.66 -5.08
N ILE A 105 0.23 10.37 -4.62
CA ILE A 105 0.59 11.70 -5.16
C ILE A 105 0.97 11.62 -6.64
N GLU A 106 1.78 10.64 -7.04
CA GLU A 106 2.19 10.47 -8.43
C GLU A 106 1.00 10.13 -9.35
N LEU A 107 0.09 9.26 -8.90
CA LEU A 107 -1.13 8.95 -9.64
C LEU A 107 -2.04 10.17 -9.77
N LYS A 108 -2.21 10.97 -8.70
CA LYS A 108 -2.97 12.23 -8.73
C LYS A 108 -2.37 13.22 -9.74
N LYS A 109 -1.04 13.31 -9.84
CA LYS A 109 -0.36 14.13 -10.85
C LYS A 109 -0.60 13.63 -12.27
N ILE A 110 -0.45 12.34 -12.52
CA ILE A 110 -0.72 11.73 -13.84
C ILE A 110 -2.16 12.01 -14.26
N LYS A 111 -3.11 11.79 -13.34
CA LYS A 111 -4.53 12.09 -13.59
C LYS A 111 -4.76 13.58 -13.90
N ALA A 112 -4.08 14.49 -13.21
CA ALA A 112 -4.20 15.91 -13.51
C ALA A 112 -3.60 16.26 -14.89
N MET A 113 -2.48 15.65 -15.28
CA MET A 113 -1.79 15.96 -16.55
C MET A 113 -2.50 15.40 -17.79
N ASP A 114 -3.19 14.27 -17.68
CA ASP A 114 -3.87 13.61 -18.81
C ASP A 114 -5.31 14.11 -19.04
N TYR A 115 -5.85 14.96 -18.14
CA TYR A 115 -7.25 15.42 -18.15
C TYR A 115 -7.43 16.95 -18.11
N PHE A 116 -6.38 17.72 -18.43
CA PHE A 116 -6.43 19.14 -18.79
C PHE A 116 -5.99 19.38 -20.23
#